data_AF-A0A5N5RLE5-F1
#
_entry.id   AF-A0A5N5RLE5-F1
#
_cell.length_a   1.000
_cell.length_b   1.000
_cell.length_c   1.000
_cell.angle_alpha   90.00
_cell.angle_beta   90.00
_cell.angle_gamma   90.00
#
_symmetry.space_group_name_H-M   'P 1'
#
loop_
_entity.id
_entity.type
_entity.pdbx_description
1 polymer ?
#
loop_
_entity_poly.entity_id
_entity_poly.type
_entity_poly.pdbx_seq_one_letter_code
_entity_poly.pdbx_strand_id
1 'polypeptide(L)'
;MRAVRPLGLRAAAVVAAAALMLVASACGGQSKEPQQGASHVQSNSEKTDASMQDFAKRLLEENGDRMGDVQKAAVERAARTGKVTVADYETGMSGYKQCMLDRGYKEIILIDIGEGLKVEATHKSGTDAQEKKYGDDVWDCISMHSQSVGALYEKQIANPSLIKDHYEAVAECLK
;
A
#
# COMPACT_ATOMS: atom_id res chain seq x y z
N MET A 1 34.55 46.79 -3.83
CA MET A 1 35.12 46.44 -2.52
C MET A 1 34.05 45.73 -1.70
N ARG A 2 34.48 44.71 -0.94
CA ARG A 2 33.68 43.70 -0.22
C ARG A 2 32.80 44.28 0.88
N ALA A 3 31.67 43.62 1.15
CA ALA A 3 31.21 43.43 2.53
C ALA A 3 30.58 42.04 2.66
N VAL A 4 31.17 41.26 3.55
CA VAL A 4 30.93 39.85 3.87
C VAL A 4 29.94 39.79 5.05
N ARG A 5 28.97 38.87 5.02
CA ARG A 5 28.13 38.50 6.18
C ARG A 5 28.98 37.77 7.23
N PRO A 6 28.62 37.82 8.51
CA PRO A 6 28.21 36.55 9.11
C PRO A 6 27.08 36.59 10.16
N LEU A 7 26.56 35.38 10.33
CA LEU A 7 25.64 34.80 11.31
C LEU A 7 25.90 35.24 12.77
N GLY A 8 24.83 35.49 13.53
CA GLY A 8 24.84 35.64 14.99
C GLY A 8 23.63 34.92 15.61
N LEU A 9 23.92 34.00 16.52
CA LEU A 9 23.03 33.06 17.20
C LEU A 9 22.47 33.68 18.52
N ARG A 10 21.17 33.43 18.80
CA ARG A 10 20.48 33.27 20.10
C ARG A 10 20.37 34.42 21.12
N ALA A 11 19.11 34.71 21.48
CA ALA A 11 18.59 34.82 22.85
C ALA A 11 17.04 34.78 22.77
N ALA A 12 16.34 33.68 23.09
CA ALA A 12 16.02 33.12 24.41
C ALA A 12 15.19 34.06 25.30
N ALA A 13 13.86 33.89 25.24
CA ALA A 13 12.84 34.37 26.18
C ALA A 13 11.69 33.34 26.07
N VAL A 14 11.04 32.77 27.08
CA VAL A 14 10.77 33.13 28.48
C VAL A 14 10.56 31.82 29.27
N VAL A 15 10.99 31.79 30.53
CA VAL A 15 10.75 30.71 31.51
C VAL A 15 9.60 31.10 32.45
N ALA A 16 8.63 30.19 32.67
CA ALA A 16 7.90 29.89 33.93
C ALA A 16 6.69 28.98 33.59
N ALA A 17 6.77 27.65 33.76
CA ALA A 17 6.52 26.86 34.97
C ALA A 17 5.06 26.87 35.46
N ALA A 18 4.34 25.73 35.36
CA ALA A 18 3.75 25.00 36.49
C ALA A 18 2.73 23.90 36.08
N ALA A 19 2.86 22.77 36.79
CA ALA A 19 1.82 21.85 37.25
C ALA A 19 1.22 20.77 36.32
N LEU A 20 1.69 19.54 36.57
CA LEU A 20 0.97 18.27 36.43
C LEU A 20 -0.45 18.35 37.04
N MET A 21 -1.44 17.84 36.32
CA MET A 21 -2.62 17.22 36.92
C MET A 21 -2.99 15.95 36.17
N LEU A 22 -2.87 14.83 36.88
CA LEU A 22 -3.46 13.53 36.57
C LEU A 22 -4.98 13.66 36.57
N VAL A 23 -5.65 13.17 35.53
CA VAL A 23 -7.10 12.88 35.60
C VAL A 23 -7.32 11.42 35.25
N ALA A 24 -7.37 10.60 36.29
CA ALA A 24 -8.10 9.35 36.27
C ALA A 24 -9.59 9.69 36.39
N SER A 25 -10.44 9.11 35.54
CA SER A 25 -11.88 9.07 35.79
C SER A 25 -12.40 7.70 35.36
N ALA A 26 -12.70 6.94 36.40
CA ALA A 26 -13.27 5.61 36.38
C ALA A 26 -14.76 5.63 35.98
N CYS A 27 -15.25 4.44 35.68
CA CYS A 27 -16.62 4.07 35.35
C CYS A 27 -17.71 4.77 36.19
N GLY A 28 -18.75 5.25 35.51
CA GLY A 28 -20.04 5.62 36.12
C GLY A 28 -21.18 5.12 35.23
N GLY A 29 -21.99 4.20 35.74
CA GLY A 29 -23.14 3.63 35.05
C GLY A 29 -24.43 4.47 35.17
N GLN A 30 -25.20 4.41 34.09
CA GLN A 30 -26.67 4.59 33.92
C GLN A 30 -27.41 5.80 34.51
N SER A 31 -28.01 6.61 33.62
CA SER A 31 -29.49 6.77 33.50
C SER A 31 -29.92 7.60 32.27
N LYS A 32 -30.72 6.95 31.39
CA LYS A 32 -31.83 7.41 30.51
C LYS A 32 -31.65 8.55 29.46
N GLU A 33 -31.84 8.16 28.20
CA GLU A 33 -32.09 8.88 26.93
C GLU A 33 -33.39 9.74 26.90
N PRO A 34 -33.71 10.58 25.86
CA PRO A 34 -33.43 10.38 24.42
C PRO A 34 -32.91 11.55 23.55
N GLN A 35 -32.14 11.14 22.54
CA GLN A 35 -32.08 11.63 21.13
C GLN A 35 -31.78 13.11 20.81
N GLN A 36 -30.61 13.38 20.22
CA GLN A 36 -30.39 13.56 18.77
C GLN A 36 -29.04 14.25 18.50
N GLY A 37 -28.24 13.70 17.58
CA GLY A 37 -27.06 14.38 17.02
C GLY A 37 -25.72 13.69 17.24
N ALA A 38 -25.67 12.35 17.31
CA ALA A 38 -24.41 11.67 17.03
C ALA A 38 -24.19 11.73 15.52
N SER A 39 -23.27 12.59 15.08
CA SER A 39 -22.68 12.51 13.75
C SER A 39 -22.20 11.08 13.55
N HIS A 40 -22.92 10.36 12.71
CA HIS A 40 -22.52 9.11 12.14
C HIS A 40 -21.14 9.36 11.54
N VAL A 41 -20.07 8.93 12.22
CA VAL A 41 -18.82 8.64 11.53
C VAL A 41 -19.20 7.50 10.61
N GLN A 42 -19.60 7.88 9.40
CA GLN A 42 -19.75 6.97 8.28
C GLN A 42 -18.32 6.57 7.97
N SER A 43 -17.79 5.62 8.76
CA SER A 43 -16.79 4.74 8.21
C SER A 43 -17.50 4.09 7.04
N ASN A 44 -17.15 4.53 5.85
CA ASN A 44 -17.31 3.70 4.69
C ASN A 44 -16.63 2.41 5.09
N SER A 45 -17.43 1.41 5.48
CA SER A 45 -16.96 0.06 5.75
C SER A 45 -16.42 -0.41 4.41
N GLU A 46 -15.16 -0.12 4.16
CA GLU A 46 -14.37 -0.72 3.10
C GLU A 46 -14.63 -2.20 3.24
N LYS A 47 -15.28 -2.79 2.23
CA LYS A 47 -15.49 -4.23 2.15
C LYS A 47 -14.12 -4.87 2.32
N THR A 48 -13.84 -5.33 3.52
CA THR A 48 -12.66 -6.12 3.82
C THR A 48 -12.96 -7.46 3.20
N ASP A 49 -12.26 -7.83 2.13
CA ASP A 49 -12.57 -9.07 1.43
C ASP A 49 -12.57 -10.22 2.41
N ALA A 50 -13.62 -11.03 2.35
CA ALA A 50 -13.77 -12.10 3.32
C ALA A 50 -12.75 -13.22 3.12
N SER A 51 -12.14 -13.30 1.92
CA SER A 51 -11.19 -14.31 1.49
C SER A 51 -10.21 -13.79 0.41
N MET A 52 -9.16 -14.55 0.08
CA MET A 52 -8.29 -14.25 -1.07
C MET A 52 -9.06 -14.35 -2.39
N GLN A 53 -10.04 -15.28 -2.47
CA GLN A 53 -10.91 -15.40 -3.64
C GLN A 53 -11.73 -14.12 -3.86
N ASP A 54 -12.31 -13.57 -2.80
CA ASP A 54 -13.12 -12.35 -2.91
C ASP A 54 -12.24 -11.15 -3.26
N PHE A 55 -11.00 -11.09 -2.77
CA PHE A 55 -10.04 -10.08 -3.19
C PHE A 55 -9.70 -10.18 -4.67
N ALA A 56 -9.43 -11.37 -5.17
CA ALA A 56 -9.15 -11.57 -6.59
C ALA A 56 -10.37 -11.21 -7.47
N LYS A 57 -11.61 -11.52 -7.04
CA LYS A 57 -12.82 -11.08 -7.74
C LYS A 57 -12.94 -9.56 -7.79
N ARG A 58 -12.72 -8.88 -6.67
CA ARG A 58 -12.72 -7.42 -6.61
C ARG A 58 -11.67 -6.81 -7.55
N LEU A 59 -10.45 -7.37 -7.58
CA LEU A 59 -9.41 -6.93 -8.51
C LEU A 59 -9.82 -7.11 -9.97
N LEU A 60 -10.55 -8.17 -10.32
CA LEU A 60 -11.11 -8.35 -11.67
C LEU A 60 -12.18 -7.31 -12.00
N GLU A 61 -13.05 -6.98 -11.05
CA GLU A 61 -14.09 -5.95 -11.21
C GLU A 61 -13.48 -4.56 -11.38
N GLU A 62 -12.45 -4.22 -10.60
CA GLU A 62 -11.84 -2.88 -10.57
C GLU A 62 -10.83 -2.65 -11.71
N ASN A 63 -10.03 -3.67 -12.03
CA ASN A 63 -8.87 -3.52 -12.90
C ASN A 63 -8.93 -4.39 -14.16
N GLY A 64 -9.91 -5.28 -14.30
CA GLY A 64 -9.93 -6.34 -15.31
C GLY A 64 -9.90 -5.88 -16.78
N ASP A 65 -10.27 -4.62 -17.05
CA ASP A 65 -10.21 -4.01 -18.38
C ASP A 65 -8.82 -3.48 -18.75
N ARG A 66 -7.94 -3.30 -17.75
CA ARG A 66 -6.57 -2.78 -17.93
C ARG A 66 -5.52 -3.88 -17.84
N MET A 67 -5.89 -5.06 -17.33
CA MET A 67 -5.00 -6.21 -17.26
C MET A 67 -4.76 -6.79 -18.66
N GLY A 68 -3.51 -7.13 -18.94
CA GLY A 68 -3.17 -8.04 -20.03
C GLY A 68 -3.59 -9.48 -19.71
N ASP A 69 -3.75 -10.30 -20.74
CA ASP A 69 -4.29 -11.67 -20.65
C ASP A 69 -3.57 -12.54 -19.61
N VAL A 70 -2.25 -12.43 -19.52
CA VAL A 70 -1.43 -13.23 -18.60
C VAL A 70 -1.77 -12.91 -17.14
N GLN A 71 -1.81 -11.63 -16.78
CA GLN A 71 -2.18 -11.19 -15.43
C GLN A 71 -3.63 -11.54 -15.14
N LYS A 72 -4.55 -11.27 -16.08
CA LYS A 72 -5.98 -11.55 -15.92
C LYS A 72 -6.22 -13.03 -15.64
N ALA A 73 -5.57 -13.92 -16.40
CA ALA A 73 -5.67 -15.36 -16.19
C ALA A 73 -5.14 -15.80 -14.82
N ALA A 74 -4.08 -15.16 -14.30
CA ALA A 74 -3.58 -15.44 -12.95
C ALA A 74 -4.55 -14.99 -11.86
N VAL A 75 -5.12 -13.79 -11.99
CA VAL A 75 -6.12 -13.26 -11.04
C VAL A 75 -7.39 -14.11 -11.09
N GLU A 76 -7.86 -14.53 -12.26
CA GLU A 76 -8.99 -15.46 -12.41
C GLU A 76 -8.72 -16.82 -11.76
N ARG A 77 -7.49 -17.35 -11.86
CA ARG A 77 -7.09 -18.55 -11.11
C ARG A 77 -7.18 -18.31 -9.61
N ALA A 78 -6.63 -17.21 -9.10
CA ALA A 78 -6.68 -16.85 -7.69
C ALA A 78 -8.12 -16.65 -7.18
N ALA A 79 -9.03 -16.13 -8.01
CA ALA A 79 -10.45 -16.02 -7.69
C ALA A 79 -11.14 -17.38 -7.48
N ARG A 80 -10.60 -18.45 -8.07
CA ARG A 80 -11.08 -19.83 -7.87
C ARG A 80 -10.35 -20.56 -6.75
N THR A 81 -9.04 -20.41 -6.67
CA THR A 81 -8.18 -21.22 -5.78
C THR A 81 -7.87 -20.53 -4.45
N GLY A 82 -8.03 -19.21 -4.37
CA GLY A 82 -7.59 -18.38 -3.25
C GLY A 82 -6.07 -18.22 -3.16
N LYS A 83 -5.32 -18.62 -4.18
CA LYS A 83 -3.85 -18.59 -4.17
C LYS A 83 -3.28 -18.04 -5.46
N VAL A 84 -2.21 -17.27 -5.32
CA VAL A 84 -1.33 -16.85 -6.41
C VAL A 84 0.02 -17.55 -6.24
N THR A 85 0.60 -18.05 -7.33
CA THR A 85 1.91 -18.72 -7.25
C THR A 85 3.05 -17.71 -7.36
N VAL A 86 4.24 -18.08 -6.87
CA VAL A 86 5.47 -17.31 -7.11
C VAL A 86 5.70 -17.13 -8.62
N ALA A 87 5.42 -18.17 -9.42
CA ALA A 87 5.55 -18.10 -10.87
C ALA A 87 4.59 -17.07 -11.51
N ASP A 88 3.34 -16.97 -11.04
CA ASP A 88 2.40 -15.94 -11.51
C ASP A 88 2.94 -14.54 -11.21
N TYR A 89 3.43 -14.32 -9.99
CA TYR A 89 4.02 -13.05 -9.56
C TYR A 89 5.25 -12.69 -10.41
N GLU A 90 6.20 -13.61 -10.55
CA GLU A 90 7.43 -13.40 -11.32
C GLU A 90 7.19 -13.17 -12.81
N THR A 91 6.18 -13.84 -13.37
CA THR A 91 5.75 -13.61 -14.75
C THR A 91 5.19 -12.20 -14.91
N GLY A 92 4.38 -11.73 -13.96
CA GLY A 92 3.87 -10.35 -13.95
C GLY A 92 4.99 -9.31 -13.87
N MET A 93 5.97 -9.52 -12.96
CA MET A 93 7.13 -8.62 -12.83
C MET A 93 8.01 -8.63 -14.08
N SER A 94 8.20 -9.79 -14.71
CA SER A 94 8.93 -9.90 -15.97
C SER A 94 8.20 -9.21 -17.13
N GLY A 95 6.88 -9.34 -17.19
CA GLY A 95 6.04 -8.64 -18.16
C GLY A 95 6.10 -7.12 -18.00
N TYR A 96 6.03 -6.63 -16.75
CA TYR A 96 6.23 -5.22 -16.43
C TYR A 96 7.58 -4.71 -16.97
N LYS A 97 8.66 -5.41 -16.63
CA LYS A 97 10.01 -5.07 -17.08
C LYS A 97 10.09 -5.02 -18.61
N GLN A 98 9.58 -6.05 -19.29
CA GLN A 98 9.63 -6.11 -20.75
C GLN A 98 8.81 -4.98 -21.40
N CYS A 99 7.62 -4.67 -20.89
CA CYS A 99 6.79 -3.56 -21.38
C CYS A 99 7.54 -2.22 -21.35
N MET A 100 8.28 -1.95 -20.27
CA MET A 100 9.10 -0.75 -20.17
C MET A 100 10.28 -0.76 -21.15
N LEU A 101 10.96 -1.90 -21.32
CA LEU A 101 12.04 -2.02 -22.31
C LEU A 101 11.52 -1.79 -23.74
N ASP A 102 10.34 -2.31 -24.06
CA ASP A 102 9.68 -2.15 -25.37
C ASP A 102 9.28 -0.68 -25.63
N ARG A 103 9.01 0.09 -24.57
CA ARG A 103 8.79 1.56 -24.66
C ARG A 103 10.09 2.36 -24.82
N GLY A 104 11.25 1.70 -24.86
CA GLY A 104 12.55 2.29 -25.15
C GLY A 104 13.37 2.68 -23.92
N TYR A 105 12.96 2.27 -22.72
CA TYR A 105 13.77 2.47 -21.51
C TYR A 105 14.94 1.48 -21.50
N LYS A 106 16.14 1.97 -21.16
CA LYS A 106 17.37 1.17 -21.29
C LYS A 106 17.55 0.14 -20.19
N GLU A 107 17.10 0.47 -18.98
CA GLU A 107 17.28 -0.39 -17.83
C GLU A 107 16.12 -0.19 -16.85
N ILE A 108 15.58 -1.31 -16.36
CA ILE A 108 14.58 -1.37 -15.31
C ILE A 108 15.13 -2.32 -14.25
N ILE A 109 15.51 -1.75 -13.11
CA ILE A 109 16.12 -2.47 -12.01
C ILE A 109 15.02 -2.84 -11.02
N LEU A 110 14.79 -4.14 -10.86
CA LEU A 110 13.89 -4.68 -9.85
C LEU A 110 14.74 -5.16 -8.66
N ILE A 111 14.48 -4.58 -7.49
CA ILE A 111 15.15 -4.87 -6.23
C ILE A 111 14.27 -5.83 -5.43
N ASP A 112 14.83 -6.95 -5.00
CA ASP A 112 14.18 -7.85 -4.04
C ASP A 112 14.21 -7.22 -2.64
N ILE A 113 13.02 -7.11 -2.02
CA ILE A 113 12.83 -6.51 -0.70
C ILE A 113 12.47 -7.55 0.38
N GLY A 114 12.57 -8.84 0.07
CA GLY A 114 12.27 -9.97 0.96
C GLY A 114 11.01 -10.74 0.54
N GLU A 115 10.94 -12.02 0.93
CA GLU A 115 9.81 -12.93 0.62
C GLU A 115 9.48 -13.03 -0.89
N GLY A 116 10.46 -12.73 -1.74
CA GLY A 116 10.33 -12.71 -3.20
C GLY A 116 9.62 -11.47 -3.75
N LEU A 117 9.26 -10.48 -2.91
CA LEU A 117 8.72 -9.20 -3.38
C LEU A 117 9.79 -8.37 -4.06
N LYS A 118 9.40 -7.74 -5.15
CA LYS A 118 10.24 -6.88 -5.97
C LYS A 118 9.61 -5.51 -6.13
N VAL A 119 10.44 -4.49 -5.99
CA VAL A 119 10.09 -3.10 -6.29
C VAL A 119 11.07 -2.55 -7.30
N GLU A 120 10.61 -1.61 -8.11
CA GLU A 120 11.50 -0.90 -8.99
C GLU A 120 12.40 0.06 -8.21
N ALA A 121 13.68 0.14 -8.57
CA ALA A 121 14.58 1.17 -8.07
C ALA A 121 14.06 2.57 -8.46
N THR A 122 14.20 3.55 -7.56
CA THR A 122 13.74 4.92 -7.82
C THR A 122 14.30 5.48 -9.12
N HIS A 123 13.39 5.89 -10.01
CA HIS A 123 13.70 6.62 -11.24
C HIS A 123 13.53 8.12 -11.02
N LYS A 124 14.58 8.90 -11.31
CA LYS A 124 14.48 10.34 -11.55
C LYS A 124 15.61 10.79 -12.45
N SER A 125 15.34 10.86 -13.76
CA SER A 125 16.33 11.21 -14.77
C SER A 125 15.76 12.10 -15.88
N GLY A 126 16.16 13.37 -15.87
CA GLY A 126 15.88 14.31 -16.96
C GLY A 126 14.93 15.42 -16.57
N THR A 127 14.13 15.87 -17.53
CA THR A 127 13.17 16.97 -17.42
C THR A 127 11.83 16.50 -16.84
N ASP A 128 11.05 17.43 -16.29
CA ASP A 128 9.70 17.13 -15.76
C ASP A 128 8.79 16.43 -16.78
N ALA A 129 8.92 16.79 -18.07
CA ALA A 129 8.17 16.13 -19.14
C ALA A 129 8.59 14.67 -19.34
N GLN A 130 9.88 14.37 -19.21
CA GLN A 130 10.40 13.00 -19.30
C GLN A 130 9.96 12.17 -18.10
N GLU A 131 10.02 12.75 -16.89
CA GLU A 131 9.56 12.10 -15.66
C GLU A 131 8.05 11.83 -15.68
N LYS A 132 7.25 12.77 -16.19
CA LYS A 132 5.82 12.55 -16.35
C LYS A 132 5.55 11.39 -17.30
N LYS A 133 6.23 11.37 -18.46
CA LYS A 133 6.09 10.27 -19.43
C LYS A 133 6.51 8.93 -18.80
N TYR A 134 7.59 8.92 -18.02
CA TYR A 134 8.02 7.73 -17.28
C TYR A 134 6.93 7.21 -16.36
N GLY A 135 6.35 8.09 -15.54
CA GLY A 135 5.27 7.72 -14.62
C GLY A 135 4.02 7.20 -15.34
N ASP A 136 3.63 7.84 -16.45
CA ASP A 136 2.50 7.37 -17.28
C ASP A 136 2.79 5.96 -17.84
N ASP A 137 4.01 5.72 -18.32
CA ASP A 137 4.42 4.42 -18.87
C ASP A 137 4.52 3.32 -17.81
N VAL A 138 5.07 3.66 -16.64
CA VAL A 138 5.09 2.76 -15.47
C VAL A 138 3.68 2.36 -15.10
N TRP A 139 2.75 3.32 -14.99
CA TRP A 139 1.37 3.04 -14.60
C TRP A 139 0.68 2.11 -15.59
N ASP A 140 0.83 2.37 -16.89
CA ASP A 140 0.27 1.49 -17.91
C ASP A 140 0.86 0.07 -17.86
N CYS A 141 2.19 -0.05 -17.80
CA CYS A 141 2.87 -1.33 -17.79
C CYS A 141 2.57 -2.14 -16.51
N ILE A 142 2.54 -1.48 -15.35
CA ILE A 142 2.19 -2.13 -14.08
C ILE A 142 0.72 -2.58 -14.09
N SER A 143 -0.22 -1.71 -14.49
CA SER A 143 -1.63 -2.09 -14.58
C SER A 143 -1.85 -3.26 -15.53
N MET A 144 -1.10 -3.33 -16.63
CA MET A 144 -1.20 -4.42 -17.59
C MET A 144 -0.61 -5.74 -17.09
N HIS A 145 0.53 -5.71 -16.40
CA HIS A 145 1.30 -6.93 -16.15
C HIS A 145 1.40 -7.36 -14.69
N SER A 146 1.46 -6.45 -13.72
CA SER A 146 1.93 -6.81 -12.37
C SER A 146 1.05 -6.30 -11.22
N GLN A 147 0.21 -5.28 -11.40
CA GLN A 147 -0.49 -4.60 -10.31
C GLN A 147 -1.33 -5.55 -9.42
N SER A 148 -2.28 -6.27 -10.02
CA SER A 148 -3.23 -7.11 -9.31
C SER A 148 -2.62 -8.44 -8.87
N VAL A 149 -1.73 -9.03 -9.68
CA VAL A 149 -1.01 -10.24 -9.25
C VAL A 149 -0.04 -9.93 -8.11
N GLY A 150 0.59 -8.74 -8.12
CA GLY A 150 1.43 -8.23 -7.05
C GLY A 150 0.65 -8.00 -5.77
N ALA A 151 -0.50 -7.34 -5.84
CA ALA A 151 -1.37 -7.12 -4.68
C ALA A 151 -1.83 -8.45 -4.04
N LEU A 152 -2.17 -9.45 -4.86
CA LEU A 152 -2.51 -10.79 -4.36
C LEU A 152 -1.31 -11.46 -3.68
N TYR A 153 -0.13 -11.36 -4.27
CA TYR A 153 1.07 -12.01 -3.75
C TYR A 153 1.50 -11.38 -2.43
N GLU A 154 1.56 -10.04 -2.36
CA GLU A 154 1.84 -9.27 -1.16
C GLU A 154 0.86 -9.63 -0.03
N LYS A 155 -0.45 -9.65 -0.32
CA LYS A 155 -1.45 -10.03 0.69
C LYS A 155 -1.29 -11.47 1.17
N GLN A 156 -0.93 -12.39 0.27
CA GLN A 156 -0.73 -13.80 0.59
C GLN A 156 0.45 -14.02 1.53
N ILE A 157 1.56 -13.30 1.35
CA ILE A 157 2.75 -13.44 2.20
C ILE A 157 2.62 -12.63 3.51
N ALA A 158 1.93 -11.49 3.50
CA ALA A 158 1.74 -10.67 4.69
C ALA A 158 0.69 -11.24 5.65
N ASN A 159 -0.31 -11.94 5.13
CA ASN A 159 -1.39 -12.54 5.93
C ASN A 159 -1.87 -13.88 5.33
N PRO A 160 -1.04 -14.94 5.39
CA PRO A 160 -1.32 -16.23 4.74
C PRO A 160 -2.58 -16.93 5.25
N SER A 161 -2.99 -16.67 6.50
CA SER A 161 -4.21 -17.20 7.13
C SER A 161 -5.42 -16.24 7.04
N LEU A 162 -5.25 -15.05 6.45
CA LEU A 162 -6.28 -14.00 6.35
C LEU A 162 -6.94 -13.69 7.68
N ILE A 163 -6.15 -13.71 8.76
CA ILE A 163 -6.68 -13.53 10.10
C ILE A 163 -7.26 -12.13 10.19
N LYS A 164 -8.55 -12.07 10.48
CA LYS A 164 -9.30 -10.81 10.63
C LYS A 164 -9.26 -10.30 12.06
N ASP A 165 -9.04 -11.19 13.03
CA ASP A 165 -8.92 -10.85 14.43
C ASP A 165 -7.46 -10.70 14.86
N HIS A 166 -7.08 -9.49 15.28
CA HIS A 166 -5.74 -9.20 15.78
C HIS A 166 -5.35 -10.09 16.97
N TYR A 167 -6.29 -10.56 17.78
CA TYR A 167 -6.02 -11.48 18.88
C TYR A 167 -5.69 -12.90 18.40
N GLU A 168 -6.35 -13.36 17.33
CA GLU A 168 -6.03 -14.65 16.70
C GLU A 168 -4.65 -14.59 16.02
N ALA A 169 -4.29 -13.46 15.42
CA ALA A 169 -2.97 -13.25 14.83
C ALA A 169 -1.87 -13.26 15.90
N VAL A 170 -2.08 -12.56 17.02
CA VAL A 170 -1.16 -12.58 18.16
C VAL A 170 -1.06 -13.99 18.76
N ALA A 171 -2.17 -14.73 18.86
CA ALA A 171 -2.17 -16.09 19.39
C ALA A 171 -1.41 -17.08 18.49
N GLU A 172 -1.45 -16.93 17.16
CA GLU A 172 -0.61 -17.74 16.26
C GLU A 172 0.88 -17.40 16.37
N CYS A 173 1.23 -16.12 16.54
CA CYS A 173 2.63 -15.70 16.70
C CYS A 173 3.27 -16.14 18.03
N LEU A 174 2.47 -16.54 19.02
CA LEU A 174 2.93 -16.91 20.37
C LEU A 174 2.94 -18.42 20.62
N LYS A 175 2.67 -19.25 19.61
CA LYS A 175 2.84 -20.71 19.66
C LYS A 175 4.28 -21.12 19.42
#